data_AF-A0A7V0XH59-F1
#
_entry.id   AF-A0A7V0XH59-F1
#
_cell.length_a   1.000
_cell.length_b   1.000
_cell.length_c   1.000
_cell.angle_alpha   90.00
_cell.angle_beta   90.00
_cell.angle_gamma   90.00
#
_symmetry.space_group_name_H-M   'P 1'
#
loop_
_entity.id
_entity.type
_entity.pdbx_description
1 polymer ?
#
loop_
_entity_poly.entity_id
_entity_poly.type
_entity_poly.pdbx_seq_one_letter_code
_entity_poly.pdbx_strand_id
1 'polypeptide(L)'
;MKLSIFQNDKNLFEAASQFFKEELQIPVNTISEYSIAPREILGDSFKAHLPSHQLLKDIWLIGLVNDEAFRREKSDESMDSLKNKSDDYDGLLIVAAELFSRENGQNPTRSQLAEIVRAFNREFKTMPVTVLFRYDGQLAIANAERMKYQQQWREGEKVGAISLLKDISILNTHQGHKRILNSLAVEKMREFDPRNKVENYKGLLKGWLAVFRTEVLNKQFYLDYNRLSVAMIRQINPQQIDNKLNAHQGVLNLLNRILFIYFIQKKGWLMNDPEFIWHFWLDYQSSGQKDNFHKGWLNPLFFSAFNGKAFNELHLYKILPVKYHQAFISFPYLNGGLFTKHDDYDSFILEDLYFAEIFNYLQSYIFTIKEDTADDINLEINPELLGKMYEGMINATDLDDVDAENGIVYTERPEINFMTRRSFVEVLDKKLNDGKIKYSRDFIYHFCFDSPAERQA
;
A
#
# COMPACT_ATOMS: atom_id res chain seq x y z
N MET A 1 5.48 17.45 7.48
CA MET A 1 6.21 17.11 6.27
C MET A 1 5.82 17.99 5.10
N LYS A 2 6.73 18.83 4.58
CA LYS A 2 6.43 19.77 3.48
C LYS A 2 6.88 19.19 2.13
N LEU A 3 5.99 18.49 1.42
CA LEU A 3 6.33 17.90 0.12
C LEU A 3 6.37 18.91 -1.03
N SER A 4 5.84 20.14 -0.85
CA SER A 4 5.87 21.17 -1.90
C SER A 4 7.28 21.62 -2.28
N ILE A 5 8.32 21.21 -1.55
CA ILE A 5 9.73 21.36 -1.95
C ILE A 5 10.07 20.56 -3.22
N PHE A 6 9.26 19.56 -3.59
CA PHE A 6 9.48 18.71 -4.77
C PHE A 6 8.77 19.16 -6.05
N GLN A 7 8.07 20.30 -6.05
CA GLN A 7 7.41 20.80 -7.26
C GLN A 7 8.35 20.80 -8.47
N ASN A 8 7.82 20.56 -9.67
CA ASN A 8 8.62 20.25 -10.86
C ASN A 8 9.59 21.36 -11.28
N ASP A 9 9.31 22.61 -10.89
CA ASP A 9 10.16 23.78 -11.11
C ASP A 9 11.37 23.85 -10.16
N LYS A 10 11.43 22.99 -9.14
CA LYS A 10 12.50 22.93 -8.14
C LYS A 10 13.55 21.87 -8.48
N ASN A 11 14.77 22.13 -8.06
CA ASN A 11 15.89 21.20 -8.19
C ASN A 11 15.66 19.95 -7.34
N LEU A 12 15.69 18.76 -7.95
CA LEU A 12 15.43 17.49 -7.25
C LEU A 12 16.48 17.19 -6.18
N PHE A 13 17.75 17.55 -6.42
CA PHE A 13 18.82 17.34 -5.45
C PHE A 13 18.59 18.15 -4.17
N GLU A 14 18.27 19.44 -4.29
CA GLU A 14 17.99 20.31 -3.15
C GLU A 14 16.76 19.83 -2.39
N ALA A 15 15.68 19.51 -3.11
CA ALA A 15 14.43 19.02 -2.52
C ALA A 15 14.63 17.70 -1.78
N ALA A 16 15.34 16.74 -2.39
CA ALA A 16 15.65 15.45 -1.77
C ALA A 16 16.58 15.61 -0.57
N SER A 17 17.62 16.43 -0.68
CA SER A 17 18.54 16.73 0.42
C SER A 17 17.80 17.34 1.62
N GLN A 18 16.94 18.32 1.37
CA GLN A 18 16.09 18.93 2.40
C GLN A 18 15.14 17.90 3.02
N PHE A 19 14.49 17.09 2.19
CA PHE A 19 13.56 16.07 2.66
C PHE A 19 14.21 15.06 3.62
N PHE A 20 15.37 14.49 3.25
CA PHE A 20 16.03 13.52 4.12
C PHE A 20 16.62 14.18 5.38
N LYS A 21 17.28 15.35 5.23
CA LYS A 21 18.00 15.99 6.36
C LYS A 21 17.09 16.74 7.32
N GLU A 22 16.08 17.46 6.82
CA GLU A 22 15.23 18.34 7.64
C GLU A 22 13.90 17.67 7.99
N GLU A 23 13.21 17.10 6.99
CA GLU A 23 11.87 16.55 7.19
C GLU A 23 11.90 15.16 7.86
N LEU A 24 12.82 14.29 7.43
CA LEU A 24 13.02 12.96 8.04
C LEU A 24 14.05 12.95 9.17
N GLN A 25 14.83 14.03 9.30
CA GLN A 25 15.91 14.17 10.29
C GLN A 25 16.98 13.07 10.19
N ILE A 26 17.25 12.60 8.97
CA ILE A 26 18.25 11.57 8.71
C ILE A 26 19.59 12.23 8.41
N PRO A 27 20.67 11.85 9.11
CA PRO A 27 21.99 12.38 8.81
C PRO A 27 22.48 11.83 7.47
N VAL A 28 22.77 12.72 6.52
CA VAL A 28 23.24 12.35 5.17
C VAL A 28 24.53 13.10 4.86
N ASN A 29 25.58 12.33 4.56
CA ASN A 29 26.83 12.85 4.01
C ASN A 29 26.72 12.95 2.50
N THR A 30 26.58 14.17 2.00
CA THR A 30 26.41 14.46 0.57
C THR A 30 27.66 14.08 -0.23
N ILE A 31 27.46 13.39 -1.36
CA ILE A 31 28.54 12.97 -2.27
C ILE A 31 28.72 13.99 -3.42
N SER A 32 27.64 14.29 -4.16
CA SER A 32 27.67 15.16 -5.34
C SER A 32 26.35 15.89 -5.50
N GLU A 33 26.41 17.16 -5.90
CA GLU A 33 25.24 17.97 -6.25
C GLU A 33 24.86 17.86 -7.73
N TYR A 34 25.74 17.28 -8.55
CA TYR A 34 25.55 17.14 -10.00
C TYR A 34 24.74 15.89 -10.34
N SER A 35 23.92 15.99 -11.39
CA SER A 35 23.24 14.83 -11.95
C SER A 35 24.23 13.92 -12.69
N ILE A 36 23.90 12.64 -12.73
CA ILE A 36 24.66 11.58 -13.38
C ILE A 36 23.76 10.89 -14.39
N ALA A 37 24.29 10.59 -15.58
CA ALA A 37 23.53 9.90 -16.60
C ALA A 37 23.18 8.46 -16.16
N PRO A 38 21.99 7.93 -16.49
CA PRO A 38 21.58 6.58 -16.09
C PRO A 38 22.58 5.47 -16.41
N ARG A 39 23.21 5.54 -17.59
CA ARG A 39 24.20 4.56 -18.03
C ARG A 39 25.51 4.63 -17.23
N GLU A 40 25.91 5.82 -16.79
CA GLU A 40 27.15 6.02 -16.03
C GLU A 40 27.00 5.47 -14.60
N ILE A 41 25.87 5.73 -13.96
CA ILE A 41 25.64 5.25 -12.59
C ILE A 41 25.28 3.76 -12.55
N LEU A 42 24.46 3.24 -13.46
CA LEU A 42 24.00 1.85 -13.44
C LEU A 42 24.93 0.87 -14.17
N GLY A 43 25.96 1.32 -14.89
CA GLY A 43 26.98 0.46 -15.49
C GLY A 43 26.39 -0.72 -16.29
N ASP A 44 26.82 -1.94 -15.95
CA ASP A 44 26.37 -3.18 -16.57
C ASP A 44 24.92 -3.54 -16.24
N SER A 45 24.40 -2.99 -15.14
CA SER A 45 22.99 -3.14 -14.73
C SER A 45 22.06 -2.31 -15.61
N PHE A 46 22.57 -1.30 -16.33
CA PHE A 46 21.77 -0.53 -17.30
C PHE A 46 21.49 -1.34 -18.57
N LYS A 47 20.21 -1.52 -18.87
CA LYS A 47 19.72 -2.20 -20.08
C LYS A 47 18.84 -1.25 -20.90
N ALA A 48 19.38 -0.67 -21.97
CA ALA A 48 18.71 0.35 -22.77
C ALA A 48 17.40 -0.11 -23.47
N HIS A 49 17.23 -1.42 -23.66
CA HIS A 49 16.02 -2.00 -24.25
C HIS A 49 14.89 -2.20 -23.24
N LEU A 50 15.17 -2.12 -21.93
CA LEU A 50 14.13 -2.30 -20.90
C LEU A 50 13.29 -1.04 -20.79
N PRO A 51 11.94 -1.13 -20.91
CA PRO A 51 11.06 0.02 -20.78
C PRO A 51 11.16 0.72 -19.41
N SER A 52 11.55 0.02 -18.36
CA SER A 52 11.80 0.61 -17.04
C SER A 52 12.99 1.57 -17.04
N HIS A 53 14.11 1.16 -17.65
CA HIS A 53 15.33 1.97 -17.68
C HIS A 53 15.22 3.18 -18.59
N GLN A 54 14.41 3.10 -19.64
CA GLN A 54 14.12 4.24 -20.52
C GLN A 54 13.36 5.38 -19.80
N LEU A 55 12.77 5.12 -18.64
CA LEU A 55 12.14 6.16 -17.82
C LEU A 55 13.15 7.04 -17.10
N LEU A 56 14.37 6.56 -16.85
CA LEU A 56 15.37 7.32 -16.11
C LEU A 56 15.83 8.53 -16.94
N LYS A 57 15.60 9.74 -16.41
CA LYS A 57 16.02 10.99 -17.02
C LYS A 57 17.36 11.44 -16.43
N ASP A 58 17.33 11.85 -15.17
CA ASP A 58 18.48 12.37 -14.42
C ASP A 58 18.53 11.72 -13.04
N ILE A 59 19.73 11.47 -12.53
CA ILE A 59 19.92 10.78 -11.24
C ILE A 59 20.91 11.56 -10.38
N TRP A 60 20.64 11.65 -9.08
CA TRP A 60 21.50 12.31 -8.10
C TRP A 60 21.85 11.36 -6.95
N LEU A 61 23.13 11.35 -6.59
CA LEU A 61 23.62 10.71 -5.36
C LEU A 61 23.46 11.67 -4.19
N ILE A 62 22.30 11.61 -3.53
CA ILE A 62 21.95 12.52 -2.42
C ILE A 62 22.96 12.41 -1.28
N GLY A 63 23.37 11.17 -0.97
CA GLY A 63 24.48 10.93 -0.06
C GLY A 63 24.41 9.61 0.69
N LEU A 64 25.37 9.45 1.59
CA LEU A 64 25.56 8.27 2.43
C LEU A 64 24.97 8.48 3.81
N VAL A 65 24.34 7.42 4.33
CA VAL A 65 23.91 7.31 5.71
C VAL A 65 24.69 6.18 6.36
N ASN A 66 25.76 6.55 7.06
CA ASN A 66 26.65 5.66 7.79
C ASN A 66 26.88 6.21 9.21
N ASP A 67 27.63 5.48 10.04
CA ASP A 67 27.88 5.92 11.42
C ASP A 67 28.67 7.24 11.50
N GLU A 68 29.50 7.57 10.50
CA GLU A 68 30.16 8.88 10.38
C GLU A 68 29.13 10.00 10.22
N ALA A 69 28.12 9.80 9.35
CA ALA A 69 27.02 10.76 9.19
C ALA A 69 26.27 10.97 10.51
N PHE A 70 26.01 9.90 11.27
CA PHE A 70 25.40 10.00 12.62
C PHE A 70 26.29 10.76 13.62
N ARG A 71 27.61 10.64 13.51
CA ARG A 71 28.58 11.43 14.29
C ARG A 71 28.79 12.85 13.76
N ARG A 72 28.15 13.22 12.63
CA ARG A 72 28.32 14.49 11.90
C ARG A 72 29.75 14.72 11.41
N GLU A 73 30.46 13.63 11.13
CA GLU A 73 31.76 13.63 10.48
C GLU A 73 31.56 13.74 8.96
N LYS A 74 32.41 14.52 8.29
CA LYS A 74 32.42 14.58 6.82
C LYS A 74 32.97 13.27 6.25
N SER A 75 32.45 12.88 5.11
CA SER A 75 32.92 11.74 4.34
C SER A 75 33.66 12.22 3.09
N ASP A 76 34.83 11.63 2.80
CA ASP A 76 35.61 11.91 1.59
C ASP A 76 35.30 10.90 0.45
N GLU A 77 34.16 10.20 0.56
CA GLU A 77 33.77 9.14 -0.39
C GLU A 77 33.35 9.69 -1.76
N SER A 78 33.64 8.89 -2.80
CA SER A 78 33.28 9.16 -4.20
C SER A 78 32.41 8.04 -4.77
N MET A 79 31.81 8.24 -5.94
CA MET A 79 31.02 7.18 -6.58
C MET A 79 31.84 5.90 -6.85
N ASP A 80 33.07 6.05 -7.34
CA ASP A 80 33.92 4.91 -7.70
C ASP A 80 34.41 4.15 -6.46
N SER A 81 34.68 4.84 -5.36
CA SER A 81 35.04 4.17 -4.10
C SER A 81 33.87 3.35 -3.55
N LEU A 82 32.64 3.85 -3.69
CA LEU A 82 31.42 3.17 -3.21
C LEU A 82 31.09 1.89 -3.97
N LYS A 83 31.30 1.84 -5.28
CA LYS A 83 31.04 0.63 -6.08
C LYS A 83 32.01 -0.51 -5.79
N ASN A 84 33.20 -0.19 -5.30
CA ASN A 84 34.30 -1.14 -5.09
C ASN A 84 34.58 -1.46 -3.61
N LYS A 85 33.66 -1.11 -2.69
CA LYS A 85 33.83 -1.38 -1.26
C LYS A 85 33.65 -2.85 -0.90
N SER A 86 34.37 -3.27 0.15
CA SER A 86 34.29 -4.61 0.74
C SER A 86 32.91 -4.94 1.33
N ASP A 87 32.67 -6.23 1.54
CA ASP A 87 31.39 -6.81 2.01
C ASP A 87 30.94 -6.38 3.43
N ASP A 88 31.80 -5.67 4.18
CA ASP A 88 31.53 -5.22 5.56
C ASP A 88 31.18 -3.71 5.64
N TYR A 89 30.81 -3.07 4.53
CA TYR A 89 30.47 -1.65 4.55
C TYR A 89 29.11 -1.39 5.22
N ASP A 90 29.16 -0.78 6.41
CA ASP A 90 27.99 -0.39 7.19
C ASP A 90 27.47 1.00 6.75
N GLY A 91 26.61 1.04 5.72
CA GLY A 91 25.93 2.26 5.32
C GLY A 91 24.77 2.05 4.34
N LEU A 92 24.00 3.09 4.09
CA LEU A 92 22.92 3.16 3.10
C LEU A 92 23.20 4.29 2.10
N LEU A 93 23.00 4.04 0.81
CA LEU A 93 23.02 5.07 -0.21
C LEU A 93 21.61 5.59 -0.48
N ILE A 94 21.48 6.92 -0.53
CA ILE A 94 20.25 7.58 -0.97
C ILE A 94 20.45 8.12 -2.38
N VAL A 95 19.56 7.71 -3.28
CA VAL A 95 19.52 8.16 -4.67
C VAL A 95 18.20 8.87 -4.93
N ALA A 96 18.23 9.97 -5.67
CA ALA A 96 17.04 10.57 -6.24
C ALA A 96 17.06 10.43 -7.76
N ALA A 97 15.94 10.07 -8.37
CA ALA A 97 15.80 9.88 -9.81
C ALA A 97 14.60 10.65 -10.35
N GLU A 98 14.85 11.51 -11.34
CA GLU A 98 13.81 12.12 -12.16
C GLU A 98 13.41 11.12 -13.25
N LEU A 99 12.11 10.90 -13.44
CA LEU A 99 11.62 10.01 -14.47
C LEU A 99 10.83 10.75 -15.56
N PHE A 100 10.97 10.28 -16.79
CA PHE A 100 10.03 10.60 -17.86
C PHE A 100 8.66 9.95 -17.61
N SER A 101 7.61 10.58 -18.12
CA SER A 101 6.30 9.94 -18.24
C SER A 101 6.37 8.78 -19.23
N ARG A 102 5.53 7.75 -19.03
CA ARG A 102 5.35 6.70 -20.02
C ARG A 102 4.58 7.23 -21.23
N GLU A 103 4.53 6.42 -22.28
CA GLU A 103 3.64 6.63 -23.43
C GLU A 103 2.21 6.97 -22.96
N ASN A 104 1.57 7.92 -23.66
CA ASN A 104 0.25 8.47 -23.33
C ASN A 104 0.15 9.19 -21.98
N GLY A 105 1.27 9.64 -21.41
CA GLY A 105 1.28 10.41 -20.16
C GLY A 105 0.97 9.57 -18.92
N GLN A 106 1.17 8.25 -18.97
CA GLN A 106 0.94 7.38 -17.82
C GLN A 106 2.09 7.41 -16.82
N ASN A 107 1.77 7.23 -15.54
CA ASN A 107 2.78 7.10 -14.49
C ASN A 107 3.52 5.74 -14.54
N PRO A 108 4.79 5.70 -14.08
CA PRO A 108 5.55 4.47 -13.92
C PRO A 108 4.76 3.38 -13.19
N THR A 109 4.79 2.17 -13.71
CA THR A 109 4.20 1.03 -12.99
C THR A 109 5.10 0.63 -11.82
N ARG A 110 4.49 -0.04 -10.84
CA ARG A 110 5.21 -0.59 -9.69
C ARG A 110 6.35 -1.52 -10.10
N SER A 111 6.10 -2.43 -11.04
CA SER A 111 7.11 -3.36 -11.54
C SER A 111 8.26 -2.64 -12.24
N GLN A 112 8.00 -1.53 -12.94
CA GLN A 112 9.06 -0.71 -13.53
C GLN A 112 9.92 -0.02 -12.46
N LEU A 113 9.29 0.57 -11.43
CA LEU A 113 10.02 1.19 -10.32
C LEU A 113 10.84 0.13 -9.56
N ALA A 114 10.25 -1.03 -9.26
CA ALA A 114 10.94 -2.12 -8.60
C ALA A 114 12.14 -2.64 -9.42
N GLU A 115 12.00 -2.73 -10.75
CA GLU A 115 13.11 -3.14 -11.62
C GLU A 115 14.26 -2.12 -11.60
N ILE A 116 13.95 -0.82 -11.61
CA ILE A 116 14.97 0.23 -11.46
C ILE A 116 15.68 0.12 -10.10
N VAL A 117 14.91 -0.08 -9.02
CA VAL A 117 15.48 -0.26 -7.68
C VAL A 117 16.41 -1.46 -7.65
N ARG A 118 16.00 -2.61 -8.22
CA ARG A 118 16.85 -3.80 -8.34
C ARG A 118 18.12 -3.51 -9.16
N ALA A 119 18.04 -2.73 -10.23
CA ALA A 119 19.22 -2.35 -11.02
C ALA A 119 20.24 -1.55 -10.20
N PHE A 120 19.82 -0.51 -9.47
CA PHE A 120 20.71 0.21 -8.54
C PHE A 120 21.31 -0.74 -7.51
N ASN A 121 20.46 -1.57 -6.92
CA ASN A 121 20.86 -2.47 -5.87
C ASN A 121 21.75 -3.64 -6.36
N ARG A 122 21.81 -3.94 -7.66
CA ARG A 122 22.78 -4.88 -8.25
C ARG A 122 24.13 -4.22 -8.51
N GLU A 123 24.11 -2.95 -8.89
CA GLU A 123 25.32 -2.17 -9.15
C GLU A 123 26.09 -1.86 -7.86
N PHE A 124 25.37 -1.53 -6.78
CA PHE A 124 25.96 -1.33 -5.44
C PHE A 124 25.86 -2.63 -4.62
N LYS A 125 26.83 -3.53 -4.84
CA LYS A 125 26.81 -4.93 -4.35
C LYS A 125 26.80 -5.08 -2.82
N THR A 126 27.45 -4.17 -2.11
CA THR A 126 27.72 -4.27 -0.67
C THR A 126 26.96 -3.23 0.16
N MET A 127 26.12 -2.42 -0.50
CA MET A 127 25.40 -1.33 0.14
C MET A 127 23.94 -1.31 -0.33
N PRO A 128 22.95 -1.27 0.58
CA PRO A 128 21.57 -1.04 0.20
C PRO A 128 21.40 0.35 -0.43
N VAL A 129 20.50 0.43 -1.41
CA VAL A 129 20.16 1.70 -2.07
C VAL A 129 18.68 1.99 -1.89
N THR A 130 18.39 3.10 -1.22
CA THR A 130 17.05 3.69 -1.17
C THR A 130 16.92 4.71 -2.30
N VAL A 131 15.83 4.58 -3.06
CA VAL A 131 15.58 5.41 -4.24
C VAL A 131 14.32 6.25 -4.03
N LEU A 132 14.47 7.56 -4.16
CA LEU A 132 13.39 8.52 -4.26
C LEU A 132 13.16 8.85 -5.74
N PHE A 133 11.95 8.62 -6.23
CA PHE A 133 11.54 8.96 -7.59
C PHE A 133 10.68 10.21 -7.59
N ARG A 134 10.87 11.06 -8.59
CA ARG A 134 9.93 12.14 -8.94
C ARG A 134 9.41 11.94 -10.36
N TYR A 135 8.10 12.03 -10.52
CA TYR A 135 7.41 11.95 -11.81
C TYR A 135 6.03 12.60 -11.73
N ASP A 136 5.64 13.37 -12.75
CA ASP A 136 4.28 13.92 -12.93
C ASP A 136 3.60 14.47 -11.64
N GLY A 137 4.30 15.33 -10.89
CA GLY A 137 3.75 15.92 -9.66
C GLY A 137 3.57 14.93 -8.50
N GLN A 138 4.17 13.75 -8.61
CA GLN A 138 4.15 12.66 -7.64
C GLN A 138 5.57 12.23 -7.25
N LEU A 139 5.64 11.55 -6.11
CA LEU A 139 6.85 10.92 -5.61
C LEU A 139 6.63 9.41 -5.40
N ALA A 140 7.73 8.66 -5.43
CA ALA A 140 7.78 7.33 -4.84
C ALA A 140 9.07 7.15 -4.04
N ILE A 141 9.00 6.39 -2.94
CA ILE A 141 10.17 6.00 -2.16
C ILE A 141 10.22 4.48 -2.14
N ALA A 142 11.38 3.93 -2.47
CA ALA A 142 11.59 2.51 -2.53
C ALA A 142 12.86 2.09 -1.80
N ASN A 143 12.80 0.95 -1.14
CA ASN A 143 13.95 0.29 -0.55
C ASN A 143 13.95 -1.19 -0.93
N ALA A 144 15.13 -1.79 -0.99
CA ALA A 144 15.30 -3.21 -1.25
C ALA A 144 15.78 -3.93 0.00
N GLU A 145 15.19 -5.07 0.30
CA GLU A 145 15.77 -5.99 1.27
C GLU A 145 17.10 -6.55 0.75
N ARG A 146 17.94 -6.93 1.70
CA ARG A 146 19.28 -7.45 1.47
C ARG A 146 19.51 -8.68 2.32
N MET A 147 20.05 -9.71 1.69
CA MET A 147 20.45 -10.94 2.38
C MET A 147 21.80 -11.39 1.86
N LYS A 148 22.69 -11.86 2.73
CA LYS A 148 23.94 -12.49 2.30
C LYS A 148 23.64 -13.69 1.41
N TYR A 149 24.44 -13.89 0.37
CA TYR A 149 24.34 -15.12 -0.43
C TYR A 149 24.65 -16.34 0.43
N GLN A 150 23.89 -17.43 0.23
CA GLN A 150 24.23 -18.72 0.83
C GLN A 150 25.52 -19.29 0.22
N GLN A 151 25.79 -18.97 -1.06
CA GLN A 151 27.02 -19.34 -1.74
C GLN A 151 28.15 -18.35 -1.40
N GLN A 152 29.14 -18.80 -0.63
CA GLN A 152 30.26 -17.96 -0.18
C GLN A 152 31.17 -17.42 -1.30
N TRP A 153 31.09 -17.96 -2.53
CA TRP A 153 31.89 -17.50 -3.67
C TRP A 153 31.28 -16.30 -4.41
N ARG A 154 30.01 -15.96 -4.14
CA ARG A 154 29.36 -14.79 -4.73
C ARG A 154 29.65 -13.56 -3.88
N GLU A 155 30.25 -12.57 -4.51
CA GLU A 155 30.52 -11.25 -3.92
C GLU A 155 29.21 -10.49 -3.65
N GLY A 156 29.15 -9.75 -2.54
CA GLY A 156 28.04 -8.89 -2.18
C GLY A 156 26.81 -9.61 -1.61
N GLU A 157 25.65 -8.98 -1.79
CA GLU A 157 24.38 -9.45 -1.22
C GLU A 157 23.32 -9.76 -2.29
N LYS A 158 22.40 -10.67 -1.97
CA LYS A 158 21.21 -10.95 -2.76
C LYS A 158 20.16 -9.86 -2.48
N VAL A 159 19.69 -9.24 -3.55
CA VAL A 159 18.53 -8.33 -3.51
C VAL A 159 17.28 -9.16 -3.21
N GLY A 160 16.58 -8.81 -2.14
CA GLY A 160 15.33 -9.41 -1.71
C GLY A 160 14.10 -8.67 -2.24
N ALA A 161 13.04 -8.67 -1.43
CA ALA A 161 11.79 -7.99 -1.76
C ALA A 161 11.98 -6.47 -1.85
N ILE A 162 11.17 -5.82 -2.68
CA ILE A 162 11.15 -4.36 -2.80
C ILE A 162 9.96 -3.79 -2.03
N SER A 163 10.26 -2.94 -1.05
CA SER A 163 9.27 -2.14 -0.34
C SER A 163 9.11 -0.81 -1.08
N LEU A 164 7.88 -0.48 -1.49
CA LEU A 164 7.60 0.69 -2.32
C LEU A 164 6.38 1.45 -1.80
N LEU A 165 6.55 2.75 -1.57
CA LEU A 165 5.48 3.72 -1.44
C LEU A 165 5.44 4.57 -2.71
N LYS A 166 4.37 4.50 -3.50
CA LYS A 166 4.26 5.14 -4.82
C LYS A 166 3.05 6.05 -4.91
N ASP A 167 3.00 6.86 -5.97
CA ASP A 167 1.92 7.80 -6.28
C ASP A 167 1.63 8.81 -5.15
N ILE A 168 2.69 9.26 -4.46
CA ILE A 168 2.60 10.27 -3.41
C ILE A 168 2.42 11.64 -4.06
N SER A 169 1.18 12.14 -4.11
CA SER A 169 0.90 13.49 -4.62
C SER A 169 1.65 14.57 -3.83
N ILE A 170 2.38 15.44 -4.55
CA ILE A 170 3.17 16.53 -3.97
C ILE A 170 2.28 17.63 -3.36
N LEU A 171 1.18 17.95 -4.04
CA LEU A 171 0.29 19.04 -3.63
C LEU A 171 -0.87 18.54 -2.75
N ASN A 172 -1.43 17.39 -3.09
CA ASN A 172 -2.60 16.82 -2.45
C ASN A 172 -2.25 15.48 -1.80
N THR A 173 -1.27 15.50 -0.90
CA THR A 173 -0.78 14.27 -0.27
C THR A 173 -1.86 13.60 0.57
N HIS A 174 -2.23 12.38 0.20
CA HIS A 174 -3.15 11.52 0.96
C HIS A 174 -2.70 11.36 2.42
N GLN A 175 -3.64 11.26 3.36
CA GLN A 175 -3.31 11.19 4.79
C GLN A 175 -2.50 9.93 5.14
N GLY A 176 -2.84 8.77 4.54
CA GLY A 176 -2.03 7.57 4.65
C GLY A 176 -0.58 7.72 4.17
N HIS A 177 -0.33 8.43 3.07
CA HIS A 177 1.04 8.75 2.63
C HIS A 177 1.77 9.59 3.69
N LYS A 178 1.12 10.64 4.22
CA LYS A 178 1.71 11.47 5.29
C LYS A 178 2.05 10.65 6.52
N ARG A 179 1.15 9.74 6.94
CA ARG A 179 1.38 8.87 8.09
C ARG A 179 2.62 8.01 7.88
N ILE A 180 2.72 7.29 6.76
CA ILE A 180 3.86 6.41 6.46
C ILE A 180 5.16 7.21 6.37
N LEU A 181 5.16 8.33 5.65
CA LEU A 181 6.36 9.18 5.54
C LEU A 181 6.79 9.73 6.90
N ASN A 182 5.86 10.18 7.73
CA ASN A 182 6.18 10.62 9.09
C ASN A 182 6.78 9.47 9.91
N SER A 183 6.29 8.23 9.76
CA SER A 183 6.86 7.05 10.44
C SER A 183 8.31 6.75 10.02
N LEU A 184 8.77 7.21 8.85
CA LEU A 184 10.16 7.08 8.40
C LEU A 184 11.11 8.12 9.03
N ALA A 185 10.60 9.12 9.74
CA ALA A 185 11.41 10.12 10.42
C ALA A 185 12.04 9.54 11.70
N VAL A 186 13.28 9.93 11.99
CA VAL A 186 14.05 9.42 13.15
C VAL A 186 13.30 9.58 14.47
N GLU A 187 12.71 10.75 14.69
CA GLU A 187 11.93 11.05 15.89
C GLU A 187 10.72 10.13 16.05
N LYS A 188 9.98 9.89 14.97
CA LYS A 188 8.79 9.03 14.99
C LYS A 188 9.12 7.55 15.17
N MET A 189 10.21 7.07 14.57
CA MET A 189 10.65 5.69 14.81
C MET A 189 10.91 5.41 16.29
N ARG A 190 11.44 6.39 17.05
CA ARG A 190 11.65 6.27 18.50
C ARG A 190 10.34 6.17 19.29
N GLU A 191 9.27 6.78 18.79
CA GLU A 191 7.92 6.66 19.39
C GLU A 191 7.35 5.24 19.16
N PHE A 192 7.56 4.66 17.97
CA PHE A 192 7.04 3.33 17.61
C PHE A 192 7.84 2.16 18.20
N ASP A 193 9.17 2.25 18.24
CA ASP A 193 10.06 1.27 18.89
C ASP A 193 10.95 1.99 19.91
N PRO A 194 10.49 2.15 21.17
CA PRO A 194 11.27 2.82 22.22
C PRO A 194 12.64 2.18 22.50
N ARG A 195 12.86 0.93 22.06
CA ARG A 195 14.15 0.24 22.20
C ARG A 195 15.12 0.61 21.07
N ASN A 196 14.62 1.12 19.95
CA ASN A 196 15.43 1.59 18.83
C ASN A 196 15.61 3.11 18.88
N LYS A 197 16.69 3.57 19.51
CA LYS A 197 17.02 4.99 19.60
C LYS A 197 17.50 5.60 18.28
N VAL A 198 17.77 4.80 17.25
CA VAL A 198 18.27 5.28 15.94
C VAL A 198 19.47 6.21 16.11
N GLU A 199 20.55 5.69 16.72
CA GLU A 199 21.79 6.43 17.00
C GLU A 199 22.91 6.11 15.97
N ASN A 200 22.67 5.14 15.10
CA ASN A 200 23.60 4.64 14.09
C ASN A 200 22.85 4.09 12.87
N TYR A 201 23.59 3.75 11.81
CA TYR A 201 23.02 3.23 10.58
C TYR A 201 22.18 1.96 10.80
N LYS A 202 22.68 1.01 11.60
CA LYS A 202 21.97 -0.25 11.89
C LYS A 202 20.61 -0.01 12.56
N GLY A 203 20.54 0.96 13.47
CA GLY A 203 19.30 1.39 14.10
C GLY A 203 18.31 1.98 13.09
N LEU A 204 18.78 2.83 12.17
CA LEU A 204 17.95 3.39 11.11
C LEU A 204 17.39 2.31 10.19
N LEU A 205 18.26 1.42 9.68
CA LEU A 205 17.85 0.34 8.79
C LEU A 205 16.80 -0.56 9.46
N LYS A 206 17.04 -0.94 10.73
CA LYS A 206 16.07 -1.73 11.51
C LYS A 206 14.73 -1.01 11.64
N GLY A 207 14.75 0.30 11.90
CA GLY A 207 13.54 1.12 12.03
C GLY A 207 12.74 1.18 10.73
N TRP A 208 13.41 1.50 9.62
CA TRP A 208 12.80 1.51 8.30
C TRP A 208 12.23 0.13 7.91
N LEU A 209 12.99 -0.94 8.09
CA LEU A 209 12.50 -2.30 7.83
C LEU A 209 11.25 -2.62 8.66
N ALA A 210 11.13 -2.11 9.90
CA ALA A 210 9.92 -2.29 10.70
C ALA A 210 8.72 -1.48 10.17
N VAL A 211 8.94 -0.24 9.70
CA VAL A 211 7.89 0.60 9.08
C VAL A 211 7.39 -0.01 7.78
N PHE A 212 8.29 -0.63 7.01
CA PHE A 212 7.96 -1.25 5.72
C PHE A 212 7.32 -2.65 5.83
N ARG A 213 7.10 -3.19 7.03
CA ARG A 213 6.42 -4.48 7.23
C ARG A 213 4.91 -4.36 7.18
N THR A 214 4.29 -5.07 6.26
CA THR A 214 2.82 -5.16 6.10
C THR A 214 2.13 -5.71 7.32
N GLU A 215 2.74 -6.65 8.04
CA GLU A 215 2.13 -7.28 9.22
C GLU A 215 1.92 -6.26 10.34
N VAL A 216 2.84 -5.31 10.49
CA VAL A 216 2.74 -4.23 11.48
C VAL A 216 1.59 -3.29 11.11
N LEU A 217 1.51 -2.91 9.84
CA LEU A 217 0.43 -2.07 9.29
C LEU A 217 -0.94 -2.73 9.48
N ASN A 218 -1.05 -4.01 9.10
CA ASN A 218 -2.28 -4.81 9.18
C ASN A 218 -2.74 -5.00 10.62
N LYS A 219 -1.81 -5.32 11.53
CA LYS A 219 -2.11 -5.45 12.95
C LYS A 219 -2.63 -4.13 13.53
N GLN A 220 -2.00 -3.02 13.19
CA GLN A 220 -2.45 -1.71 13.65
C GLN A 220 -3.83 -1.37 13.10
N PHE A 221 -4.08 -1.61 11.82
CA PHE A 221 -5.38 -1.42 11.18
C PHE A 221 -6.48 -2.18 11.93
N TYR A 222 -6.25 -3.47 12.23
CA TYR A 222 -7.21 -4.31 12.96
C TYR A 222 -7.50 -3.79 14.37
N LEU A 223 -6.47 -3.40 15.12
CA LEU A 223 -6.65 -2.88 16.48
C LEU A 223 -7.48 -1.59 16.48
N ASP A 224 -7.21 -0.69 15.54
CA ASP A 224 -7.95 0.56 15.44
C ASP A 224 -9.38 0.36 14.92
N TYR A 225 -9.58 -0.60 13.99
CA TYR A 225 -10.91 -1.02 13.56
C TYR A 225 -11.76 -1.53 14.72
N ASN A 226 -11.18 -2.40 15.56
CA ASN A 226 -11.89 -2.95 16.72
C ASN A 226 -12.23 -1.89 17.77
N ARG A 227 -11.33 -0.94 18.00
CA ARG A 227 -11.63 0.19 18.90
C ARG A 227 -12.78 1.02 18.38
N LEU A 228 -12.77 1.31 17.09
CA LEU A 228 -13.83 2.05 16.40
C LEU A 228 -15.16 1.31 16.48
N SER A 229 -15.19 0.01 16.16
CA SER A 229 -16.42 -0.79 16.20
C SER A 229 -17.02 -0.85 17.61
N VAL A 230 -16.20 -1.09 18.64
CA VAL A 230 -16.65 -1.09 20.03
C VAL A 230 -17.21 0.27 20.45
N ALA A 231 -16.57 1.36 20.01
CA ALA A 231 -17.07 2.71 20.29
C ALA A 231 -18.46 2.91 19.69
N MET A 232 -18.69 2.52 18.43
CA MET A 232 -19.99 2.67 17.76
C MET A 232 -21.07 1.75 18.36
N ILE A 233 -20.73 0.51 18.72
CA ILE A 233 -21.67 -0.43 19.34
C ILE A 233 -22.24 0.15 20.63
N ARG A 234 -21.39 0.78 21.46
CA ARG A 234 -21.81 1.42 22.71
C ARG A 234 -22.80 2.58 22.52
N GLN A 235 -22.84 3.19 21.33
CA GLN A 235 -23.74 4.30 21.04
C GLN A 235 -25.14 3.83 20.66
N ILE A 236 -25.23 2.65 20.04
CA ILE A 236 -26.51 2.12 19.57
C ILE A 236 -27.12 1.09 20.52
N ASN A 237 -26.29 0.41 21.34
CA ASN A 237 -26.76 -0.56 22.33
C ASN A 237 -26.77 0.03 23.75
N PRO A 238 -27.87 -0.10 24.51
CA PRO A 238 -29.17 -0.64 24.13
C PRO A 238 -30.14 0.39 23.52
N GLN A 239 -29.70 1.65 23.34
CA GLN A 239 -30.60 2.80 23.09
C GLN A 239 -31.42 2.70 21.79
N GLN A 240 -30.83 2.17 20.71
CA GLN A 240 -31.47 2.01 19.40
C GLN A 240 -31.67 0.53 19.03
N ILE A 241 -30.78 -0.36 19.49
CA ILE A 241 -30.87 -1.81 19.30
C ILE A 241 -30.57 -2.47 20.65
N ASP A 242 -31.59 -3.07 21.27
CA ASP A 242 -31.50 -3.72 22.57
C ASP A 242 -30.71 -5.04 22.52
N ASN A 243 -30.94 -5.84 21.48
CA ASN A 243 -30.21 -7.09 21.28
C ASN A 243 -28.73 -6.82 20.95
N LYS A 244 -27.83 -7.22 21.85
CA LYS A 244 -26.38 -7.01 21.71
C LYS A 244 -25.81 -7.65 20.44
N LEU A 245 -26.22 -8.86 20.08
CA LEU A 245 -25.76 -9.54 18.86
C LEU A 245 -26.14 -8.74 17.62
N ASN A 246 -27.39 -8.28 17.52
CA ASN A 246 -27.84 -7.44 16.41
C ASN A 246 -27.09 -6.09 16.36
N ALA A 247 -26.83 -5.47 17.51
CA ALA A 247 -26.07 -4.22 17.55
C ALA A 247 -24.62 -4.41 17.05
N HIS A 248 -23.97 -5.50 17.47
CA HIS A 248 -22.66 -5.88 16.96
C HIS A 248 -22.73 -6.11 15.44
N GLN A 249 -23.64 -6.97 14.97
CA GLN A 249 -23.77 -7.27 13.54
C GLN A 249 -24.06 -6.03 12.69
N GLY A 250 -24.94 -5.14 13.16
CA GLY A 250 -25.28 -3.90 12.48
C GLY A 250 -24.09 -2.96 12.30
N VAL A 251 -23.33 -2.69 13.36
CA VAL A 251 -22.14 -1.85 13.28
C VAL A 251 -21.08 -2.47 12.39
N LEU A 252 -20.83 -3.77 12.54
CA LEU A 252 -19.81 -4.44 11.73
C LEU A 252 -20.19 -4.44 10.25
N ASN A 253 -21.46 -4.67 9.91
CA ASN A 253 -21.93 -4.58 8.54
C ASN A 253 -21.84 -3.16 7.96
N LEU A 254 -22.18 -2.13 8.74
CA LEU A 254 -21.99 -0.73 8.35
C LEU A 254 -20.50 -0.45 8.02
N LEU A 255 -19.59 -0.78 8.93
CA LEU A 255 -18.15 -0.55 8.74
C LEU A 255 -17.60 -1.36 7.57
N ASN A 256 -18.01 -2.63 7.41
CA ASN A 256 -17.60 -3.49 6.31
C ASN A 256 -18.10 -2.97 4.95
N ARG A 257 -19.32 -2.43 4.87
CA ARG A 257 -19.85 -1.79 3.64
C ARG A 257 -19.01 -0.57 3.25
N ILE A 258 -18.67 0.30 4.22
CA ILE A 258 -17.79 1.46 3.98
C ILE A 258 -16.41 0.98 3.51
N LEU A 259 -15.84 0.01 4.22
CA LEU A 259 -14.53 -0.56 3.93
C LEU A 259 -14.49 -1.20 2.53
N PHE A 260 -15.53 -1.91 2.14
CA PHE A 260 -15.67 -2.47 0.79
C PHE A 260 -15.61 -1.38 -0.29
N ILE A 261 -16.26 -0.23 -0.06
CA ILE A 261 -16.24 0.90 -0.99
C ILE A 261 -14.82 1.45 -1.17
N TYR A 262 -14.06 1.58 -0.07
CA TYR A 262 -12.65 1.98 -0.13
C TYR A 262 -11.80 1.11 -1.06
N PHE A 263 -12.12 -0.18 -1.16
CA PHE A 263 -11.48 -1.08 -2.12
C PHE A 263 -12.01 -0.88 -3.54
N ILE A 264 -13.33 -0.99 -3.76
CA ILE A 264 -13.87 -1.02 -5.12
C ILE A 264 -13.78 0.32 -5.85
N GLN A 265 -13.71 1.44 -5.13
CA GLN A 265 -13.54 2.77 -5.75
C GLN A 265 -12.21 2.87 -6.51
N LYS A 266 -11.19 2.08 -6.13
CA LYS A 266 -9.90 2.00 -6.86
C LYS A 266 -10.04 1.39 -8.27
N LYS A 267 -11.17 0.77 -8.60
CA LYS A 267 -11.51 0.33 -9.97
C LYS A 267 -12.01 1.46 -10.87
N GLY A 268 -12.29 2.65 -10.32
CA GLY A 268 -12.87 3.78 -11.06
C GLY A 268 -14.38 3.64 -11.34
N TRP A 269 -15.05 2.65 -10.76
CA TRP A 269 -16.48 2.40 -11.01
C TRP A 269 -17.40 3.45 -10.39
N LEU A 270 -16.92 4.18 -9.38
CA LEU A 270 -17.71 5.18 -8.68
C LEU A 270 -17.29 6.57 -9.17
N MET A 271 -17.95 7.08 -10.21
CA MET A 271 -17.70 8.40 -10.82
C MET A 271 -16.24 8.60 -11.30
N ASN A 272 -15.50 7.52 -11.58
CA ASN A 272 -14.05 7.57 -11.86
C ASN A 272 -13.23 8.23 -10.74
N ASP A 273 -13.73 8.15 -9.50
CA ASP A 273 -13.12 8.76 -8.33
C ASP A 273 -12.51 7.69 -7.41
N PRO A 274 -11.17 7.59 -7.31
CA PRO A 274 -10.50 6.60 -6.45
C PRO A 274 -10.60 6.93 -4.95
N GLU A 275 -11.25 8.05 -4.60
CA GLU A 275 -11.53 8.51 -3.23
C GLU A 275 -13.03 8.84 -3.03
N PHE A 276 -13.90 8.24 -3.85
CA PHE A 276 -15.33 8.54 -3.92
C PHE A 276 -16.01 8.71 -2.56
N ILE A 277 -15.90 7.74 -1.64
CA ILE A 277 -16.68 7.79 -0.40
C ILE A 277 -16.22 8.93 0.52
N TRP A 278 -14.95 9.32 0.43
CA TRP A 278 -14.40 10.44 1.17
C TRP A 278 -14.87 11.76 0.57
N HIS A 279 -14.81 11.91 -0.75
CA HIS A 279 -15.37 13.10 -1.41
C HIS A 279 -16.89 13.20 -1.19
N PHE A 280 -17.61 12.07 -1.20
CA PHE A 280 -19.03 12.00 -0.86
C PHE A 280 -19.33 12.52 0.56
N TRP A 281 -18.48 12.18 1.53
CA TRP A 281 -18.54 12.76 2.88
C TRP A 281 -18.22 14.25 2.90
N LEU A 282 -17.18 14.72 2.20
CA LEU A 282 -16.84 16.16 2.14
C LEU A 282 -17.95 16.99 1.46
N ASP A 283 -18.59 16.45 0.44
CA ASP A 283 -19.73 17.06 -0.23
C ASP A 283 -20.95 17.14 0.68
N TYR A 284 -21.18 16.11 1.51
CA TYR A 284 -22.18 16.17 2.57
C TYR A 284 -21.88 17.30 3.57
N GLN A 285 -20.64 17.38 4.08
CA GLN A 285 -20.24 18.44 5.02
C GLN A 285 -20.42 19.85 4.41
N SER A 286 -20.20 19.98 3.10
CA SER A 286 -20.38 21.24 2.36
C SER A 286 -21.85 21.57 2.04
N SER A 287 -22.77 20.61 2.20
CA SER A 287 -24.20 20.80 1.90
C SER A 287 -24.97 21.58 2.97
N GLY A 288 -24.40 21.74 4.16
CA GLY A 288 -25.05 22.37 5.31
C GLY A 288 -26.07 21.49 6.05
N GLN A 289 -26.26 20.24 5.63
CA GLN A 289 -27.04 19.24 6.36
C GLN A 289 -26.33 18.83 7.67
N LYS A 290 -27.10 18.38 8.67
CA LYS A 290 -26.60 17.93 9.97
C LYS A 290 -27.27 16.63 10.39
N ASP A 291 -26.48 15.70 10.92
CA ASP A 291 -26.88 14.38 11.41
C ASP A 291 -27.77 13.60 10.43
N ASN A 292 -27.52 13.81 9.14
CA ASN A 292 -28.28 13.21 8.04
C ASN A 292 -27.38 12.41 7.10
N PHE A 293 -26.08 12.25 7.38
CA PHE A 293 -25.20 11.48 6.51
C PHE A 293 -25.61 10.01 6.46
N HIS A 294 -25.81 9.36 7.62
CA HIS A 294 -26.20 7.95 7.65
C HIS A 294 -27.52 7.73 6.91
N LYS A 295 -28.57 8.47 7.31
CA LYS A 295 -29.93 8.25 6.82
C LYS A 295 -30.14 8.74 5.39
N GLY A 296 -29.68 9.96 5.08
CA GLY A 296 -30.02 10.66 3.84
C GLY A 296 -29.01 10.47 2.72
N TRP A 297 -27.78 10.07 3.02
CA TRP A 297 -26.72 9.94 2.03
C TRP A 297 -26.22 8.50 1.92
N LEU A 298 -25.81 7.89 3.03
CA LEU A 298 -25.17 6.58 3.04
C LEU A 298 -26.15 5.43 2.84
N ASN A 299 -27.30 5.45 3.51
CA ASN A 299 -28.33 4.43 3.34
C ASN A 299 -28.86 4.36 1.89
N PRO A 300 -29.18 5.47 1.21
CA PRO A 300 -29.50 5.44 -0.21
C PRO A 300 -28.38 4.90 -1.10
N LEU A 301 -27.11 5.24 -0.80
CA LEU A 301 -25.98 4.70 -1.53
C LEU A 301 -25.94 3.17 -1.41
N PHE A 302 -26.08 2.65 -0.19
CA PHE A 302 -26.02 1.21 0.09
C PHE A 302 -27.24 0.47 -0.45
N PHE A 303 -28.43 0.84 -0.01
CA PHE A 303 -29.64 0.06 -0.18
C PHE A 303 -30.40 0.37 -1.47
N SER A 304 -30.06 1.48 -2.13
CA SER A 304 -30.74 1.92 -3.35
C SER A 304 -29.80 1.91 -4.56
N ALA A 305 -28.67 2.63 -4.50
CA ALA A 305 -27.77 2.76 -5.65
C ALA A 305 -27.07 1.44 -5.99
N PHE A 306 -26.36 0.83 -5.02
CA PHE A 306 -25.65 -0.44 -5.25
C PHE A 306 -26.56 -1.66 -5.44
N ASN A 307 -27.86 -1.48 -5.25
CA ASN A 307 -28.89 -2.49 -5.48
C ASN A 307 -29.73 -2.23 -6.75
N GLY A 308 -29.40 -1.22 -7.55
CA GLY A 308 -30.12 -0.90 -8.80
C GLY A 308 -31.55 -0.39 -8.59
N LYS A 309 -31.88 0.10 -7.38
CA LYS A 309 -33.23 0.61 -7.02
C LYS A 309 -33.32 2.14 -7.10
N ALA A 310 -32.20 2.85 -7.24
CA ALA A 310 -32.13 4.32 -7.21
C ALA A 310 -33.04 5.02 -8.23
N PHE A 311 -33.30 4.40 -9.39
CA PHE A 311 -34.21 4.95 -10.42
C PHE A 311 -35.63 5.20 -9.88
N ASN A 312 -36.08 4.41 -8.91
CA ASN A 312 -37.44 4.49 -8.35
C ASN A 312 -37.55 5.47 -7.16
N GLU A 313 -36.45 6.11 -6.74
CA GLU A 313 -36.38 6.89 -5.50
C GLU A 313 -36.29 8.40 -5.75
N LEU A 314 -37.40 8.99 -6.21
CA LEU A 314 -37.50 10.42 -6.55
C LEU A 314 -37.14 11.39 -5.40
N HIS A 315 -37.19 10.93 -4.14
CA HIS A 315 -36.81 11.75 -2.99
C HIS A 315 -35.30 12.02 -2.92
N LEU A 316 -34.46 11.16 -3.51
CA LEU A 316 -33.00 11.33 -3.53
C LEU A 316 -32.58 12.62 -4.25
N TYR A 317 -33.34 13.04 -5.27
CA TYR A 317 -33.10 14.28 -6.01
C TYR A 317 -33.23 15.55 -5.15
N LYS A 318 -33.92 15.47 -4.01
CA LYS A 318 -34.08 16.59 -3.06
C LYS A 318 -32.96 16.65 -2.02
N ILE A 319 -32.33 15.51 -1.72
CA ILE A 319 -31.36 15.37 -0.62
C ILE A 319 -29.92 15.47 -1.15
N LEU A 320 -29.66 14.84 -2.29
CA LEU A 320 -28.33 14.74 -2.88
C LEU A 320 -28.07 15.88 -3.89
N PRO A 321 -26.83 16.41 -3.95
CA PRO A 321 -26.40 17.29 -5.02
C PRO A 321 -26.62 16.71 -6.41
N VAL A 322 -26.92 17.57 -7.39
CA VAL A 322 -27.24 17.20 -8.79
C VAL A 322 -26.21 16.28 -9.43
N LYS A 323 -24.92 16.46 -9.09
CA LYS A 323 -23.82 15.65 -9.62
C LYS A 323 -23.95 14.15 -9.33
N TYR A 324 -24.71 13.75 -8.30
CA TYR A 324 -24.91 12.35 -7.94
C TYR A 324 -26.14 11.70 -8.56
N HIS A 325 -27.08 12.49 -9.10
CA HIS A 325 -28.38 11.98 -9.56
C HIS A 325 -28.22 10.92 -10.64
N GLN A 326 -27.43 11.20 -11.68
CA GLN A 326 -27.14 10.22 -12.73
C GLN A 326 -26.21 9.10 -12.23
N ALA A 327 -25.26 9.44 -11.37
CA ALA A 327 -24.26 8.50 -10.86
C ALA A 327 -24.92 7.34 -10.10
N PHE A 328 -25.87 7.64 -9.20
CA PHE A 328 -26.58 6.65 -8.39
C PHE A 328 -27.37 5.62 -9.21
N ILE A 329 -27.83 6.00 -10.41
CA ILE A 329 -28.53 5.10 -11.33
C ILE A 329 -27.51 4.25 -12.12
N SER A 330 -26.33 4.81 -12.41
CA SER A 330 -25.29 4.17 -13.21
C SER A 330 -24.32 3.28 -12.44
N PHE A 331 -24.31 3.37 -11.10
CA PHE A 331 -23.40 2.56 -10.30
C PHE A 331 -23.65 1.06 -10.54
N PRO A 332 -22.58 0.25 -10.56
CA PRO A 332 -22.73 -1.18 -10.76
C PRO A 332 -23.58 -1.78 -9.66
N TYR A 333 -24.31 -2.82 -10.01
CA TYR A 333 -24.96 -3.68 -9.04
C TYR A 333 -23.88 -4.45 -8.27
N LEU A 334 -23.69 -4.10 -7.00
CA LEU A 334 -22.68 -4.72 -6.12
C LEU A 334 -23.30 -5.76 -5.18
N ASN A 335 -24.59 -6.08 -5.36
CA ASN A 335 -25.30 -6.99 -4.46
C ASN A 335 -24.72 -8.42 -4.51
N GLY A 336 -24.43 -8.92 -3.31
CA GLY A 336 -23.98 -10.27 -2.98
C GLY A 336 -24.23 -10.56 -1.50
N GLY A 337 -25.36 -10.07 -0.94
CA GLY A 337 -25.68 -10.14 0.49
C GLY A 337 -25.20 -8.92 1.29
N LEU A 338 -24.00 -8.38 1.02
CA LEU A 338 -23.41 -7.30 1.83
C LEU A 338 -24.27 -6.01 1.85
N PHE A 339 -24.84 -5.61 0.72
CA PHE A 339 -25.66 -4.39 0.61
C PHE A 339 -27.17 -4.66 0.73
N THR A 340 -27.58 -5.86 1.15
CA THR A 340 -28.98 -6.13 1.48
C THR A 340 -29.31 -5.46 2.81
N LYS A 341 -30.48 -4.82 2.88
CA LYS A 341 -30.98 -4.22 4.12
C LYS A 341 -31.62 -5.31 4.99
N HIS A 342 -31.24 -5.34 6.27
CA HIS A 342 -31.82 -6.21 7.28
C HIS A 342 -32.39 -5.37 8.42
N ASP A 343 -33.72 -5.35 8.56
CA ASP A 343 -34.38 -4.45 9.51
C ASP A 343 -34.01 -4.73 10.98
N ASP A 344 -33.59 -5.96 11.30
CA ASP A 344 -33.19 -6.37 12.65
C ASP A 344 -31.92 -5.67 13.16
N TYR A 345 -31.02 -5.26 12.26
CA TYR A 345 -29.72 -4.68 12.63
C TYR A 345 -29.26 -3.49 11.78
N ASP A 346 -29.94 -3.14 10.68
CA ASP A 346 -29.62 -1.95 9.85
C ASP A 346 -30.52 -0.73 10.17
N SER A 347 -31.37 -0.83 11.19
CA SER A 347 -32.34 0.22 11.53
C SER A 347 -31.80 1.35 12.40
N PHE A 348 -30.60 1.19 12.98
CA PHE A 348 -29.95 2.24 13.78
C PHE A 348 -29.46 3.39 12.90
N ILE A 349 -29.37 4.58 13.50
CA ILE A 349 -28.77 5.77 12.89
C ILE A 349 -27.61 6.24 13.77
N LEU A 350 -26.54 6.71 13.13
CA LEU A 350 -25.38 7.28 13.80
C LEU A 350 -25.31 8.76 13.46
N GLU A 351 -24.91 9.56 14.44
CA GLU A 351 -24.62 10.99 14.27
C GLU A 351 -23.36 11.20 13.41
N ASP A 352 -23.25 12.40 12.83
CA ASP A 352 -22.20 12.73 11.88
C ASP A 352 -20.79 12.65 12.49
N LEU A 353 -20.66 12.88 13.80
CA LEU A 353 -19.38 12.84 14.50
C LEU A 353 -18.71 11.46 14.37
N TYR A 354 -19.51 10.39 14.37
CA TYR A 354 -19.02 9.02 14.25
C TYR A 354 -18.50 8.72 12.85
N PHE A 355 -19.12 9.31 11.82
CA PHE A 355 -18.59 9.22 10.45
C PHE A 355 -17.30 10.01 10.29
N ALA A 356 -17.16 11.16 10.96
CA ALA A 356 -15.89 11.88 11.00
C ALA A 356 -14.79 10.99 11.61
N GLU A 357 -15.06 10.27 12.70
CA GLU A 357 -14.12 9.29 13.28
C GLU A 357 -13.79 8.15 12.31
N ILE A 358 -14.81 7.53 11.69
CA ILE A 358 -14.65 6.44 10.71
C ILE A 358 -13.76 6.89 9.55
N PHE A 359 -14.07 8.03 8.93
CA PHE A 359 -13.31 8.51 7.77
C PHE A 359 -11.92 8.99 8.16
N ASN A 360 -11.72 9.64 9.31
CA ASN A 360 -10.39 10.00 9.79
C ASN A 360 -9.50 8.76 9.98
N TYR A 361 -10.06 7.69 10.55
CA TYR A 361 -9.39 6.41 10.68
C TYR A 361 -9.05 5.81 9.30
N LEU A 362 -10.03 5.61 8.42
CA LEU A 362 -9.80 4.97 7.12
C LEU A 362 -8.85 5.78 6.24
N GLN A 363 -8.97 7.11 6.22
CA GLN A 363 -8.07 8.00 5.46
C GLN A 363 -6.61 7.92 5.90
N SER A 364 -6.34 7.50 7.14
CA SER A 364 -4.98 7.29 7.62
C SER A 364 -4.30 6.06 6.99
N TYR A 365 -5.01 5.26 6.20
CA TYR A 365 -4.49 4.11 5.46
C TYR A 365 -4.68 4.25 3.96
N ILE A 366 -3.79 3.63 3.19
CA ILE A 366 -3.90 3.58 1.73
C ILE A 366 -4.48 2.23 1.38
N PHE A 367 -5.47 2.21 0.50
CA PHE A 367 -6.16 0.98 0.09
C PHE A 367 -5.80 0.58 -1.33
N THR A 368 -5.75 -0.72 -1.56
CA THR A 368 -5.44 -1.31 -2.84
C THR A 368 -6.31 -2.51 -3.12
N ILE A 369 -6.53 -2.77 -4.41
CA ILE A 369 -7.18 -3.98 -4.92
C ILE A 369 -6.18 -5.02 -5.39
N LYS A 370 -4.88 -4.69 -5.33
CA LYS A 370 -3.80 -5.59 -5.70
C LYS A 370 -3.35 -6.33 -4.46
N GLU A 371 -3.23 -7.64 -4.62
CA GLU A 371 -2.63 -8.49 -3.60
C GLU A 371 -1.10 -8.36 -3.62
N ASP A 372 -0.49 -8.66 -2.47
CA ASP A 372 0.96 -8.69 -2.36
C ASP A 372 1.54 -9.86 -3.15
N THR A 373 2.72 -9.64 -3.72
CA THR A 373 3.51 -10.70 -4.35
C THR A 373 4.76 -10.92 -3.51
N ALA A 374 5.35 -12.12 -3.57
CA ALA A 374 6.55 -12.45 -2.79
C ALA A 374 7.73 -11.49 -3.05
N ASP A 375 7.77 -10.85 -4.23
CA ASP A 375 8.86 -9.99 -4.66
C ASP A 375 8.63 -8.50 -4.39
N ASP A 376 7.39 -8.08 -4.11
CA ASP A 376 6.99 -6.68 -3.94
C ASP A 376 6.08 -6.51 -2.69
N ILE A 377 6.62 -5.94 -1.61
CA ILE A 377 5.90 -5.65 -0.35
C ILE A 377 5.14 -4.34 -0.49
N ASN A 378 3.83 -4.36 -0.24
CA ASN A 378 2.95 -3.20 -0.41
C ASN A 378 2.61 -2.51 0.91
N LEU A 379 2.78 -1.20 1.01
CA LEU A 379 2.37 -0.45 2.21
C LEU A 379 0.91 0.01 2.13
N GLU A 380 0.08 -0.82 1.53
CA GLU A 380 -1.33 -0.56 1.28
C GLU A 380 -2.15 -1.69 1.90
N ILE A 381 -3.28 -1.35 2.50
CA ILE A 381 -4.28 -2.30 2.95
C ILE A 381 -4.89 -2.96 1.72
N ASN A 382 -4.78 -4.28 1.64
CA ASN A 382 -5.30 -5.10 0.55
C ASN A 382 -6.52 -5.93 1.03
N PRO A 383 -7.28 -6.55 0.12
CA PRO A 383 -8.48 -7.29 0.49
C PRO A 383 -8.23 -8.57 1.28
N GLU A 384 -6.99 -9.10 1.33
CA GLU A 384 -6.66 -10.26 2.15
C GLU A 384 -6.88 -9.97 3.63
N LEU A 385 -6.61 -8.73 4.05
CA LEU A 385 -6.86 -8.29 5.41
C LEU A 385 -8.33 -8.45 5.81
N LEU A 386 -9.26 -8.32 4.86
CA LEU A 386 -10.69 -8.56 5.14
C LEU A 386 -10.91 -9.97 5.66
N GLY A 387 -10.33 -11.00 5.03
CA GLY A 387 -10.51 -12.40 5.45
C GLY A 387 -10.07 -12.61 6.90
N LYS A 388 -8.88 -12.12 7.25
CA LYS A 388 -8.33 -12.22 8.62
C LYS A 388 -9.11 -11.38 9.63
N MET A 389 -9.63 -10.23 9.22
CA MET A 389 -10.47 -9.40 10.07
C MET A 389 -11.84 -10.02 10.31
N TYR A 390 -12.48 -10.57 9.28
CA TYR A 390 -13.75 -11.28 9.41
C TYR A 390 -13.63 -12.44 10.39
N GLU A 391 -12.58 -13.27 10.26
CA GLU A 391 -12.30 -14.34 11.21
C GLU A 391 -12.07 -13.80 12.63
N GLY A 392 -11.19 -12.81 12.80
CA GLY A 392 -10.87 -12.24 14.10
C GLY A 392 -12.05 -11.59 14.81
N MET A 393 -12.95 -10.95 14.07
CA MET A 393 -14.13 -10.27 14.62
C MET A 393 -15.24 -11.25 15.02
N ILE A 394 -15.43 -12.34 14.28
CA ILE A 394 -16.34 -13.43 14.65
C ILE A 394 -15.85 -14.11 15.94
N ASN A 395 -14.54 -14.32 16.05
CA ASN A 395 -13.94 -14.94 17.23
C ASN A 395 -13.86 -14.01 18.47
N ALA A 396 -13.90 -12.68 18.27
CA ALA A 396 -13.75 -11.69 19.34
C ALA A 396 -15.08 -11.21 19.95
N THR A 397 -16.22 -11.64 19.42
CA THR A 397 -17.48 -11.51 20.14
C THR A 397 -17.46 -12.47 21.34
N ASP A 398 -17.46 -11.95 22.57
CA ASP A 398 -17.74 -12.68 23.84
C ASP A 398 -19.18 -13.26 23.88
N LEU A 399 -19.74 -13.60 22.71
CA LEU A 399 -21.01 -14.27 22.52
C LEU A 399 -20.64 -15.73 22.31
N ASP A 400 -20.42 -16.42 23.43
CA ASP A 400 -19.92 -17.79 23.55
C ASP A 400 -20.73 -18.86 22.77
N ASP A 401 -21.77 -18.49 22.03
CA ASP A 401 -22.78 -19.41 21.50
C ASP A 401 -23.04 -19.34 19.98
N VAL A 402 -22.43 -18.45 19.19
CA VAL A 402 -22.92 -18.28 17.80
C VAL A 402 -22.08 -18.94 16.69
N ASP A 403 -20.74 -18.94 16.68
CA ASP A 403 -20.06 -19.27 15.40
C ASP A 403 -18.72 -20.01 15.45
N ALA A 404 -18.37 -20.66 16.57
CA ALA A 404 -17.31 -21.69 16.54
C ALA A 404 -17.67 -22.89 15.62
N GLU A 405 -18.94 -23.03 15.22
CA GLU A 405 -19.44 -24.12 14.36
C GLU A 405 -19.32 -23.86 12.84
N ASN A 406 -19.09 -22.63 12.38
CA ASN A 406 -19.14 -22.31 10.94
C ASN A 406 -17.83 -22.56 10.16
N GLY A 407 -16.75 -22.97 10.83
CA GLY A 407 -15.50 -23.36 10.15
C GLY A 407 -14.85 -22.25 9.33
N ILE A 408 -15.14 -20.98 9.64
CA ILE A 408 -14.60 -19.81 8.93
C ILE A 408 -13.18 -19.56 9.43
N VAL A 409 -12.23 -20.31 8.86
CA VAL A 409 -10.79 -20.16 9.13
C VAL A 409 -10.12 -19.69 7.86
N TYR A 410 -9.39 -18.58 7.94
CA TYR A 410 -8.60 -18.11 6.83
C TYR A 410 -7.52 -19.14 6.47
N THR A 411 -7.46 -19.52 5.20
CA THR A 411 -6.42 -20.44 4.71
C THR A 411 -5.21 -19.64 4.25
N GLU A 412 -4.03 -19.92 4.81
CA GLU A 412 -2.81 -19.17 4.48
C GLU A 412 -2.37 -19.36 3.01
N ARG A 413 -1.77 -18.31 2.43
CA ARG A 413 -1.36 -18.26 1.02
C ARG A 413 -0.50 -19.43 0.55
N PRO A 414 0.52 -19.90 1.30
CA PRO A 414 1.34 -21.03 0.85
C PRO A 414 0.50 -22.28 0.55
N GLU A 415 -0.54 -22.53 1.35
CA GLU A 415 -1.44 -23.66 1.18
C GLU A 415 -2.35 -23.45 -0.03
N ILE A 416 -2.96 -22.27 -0.17
CA ILE A 416 -3.79 -21.97 -1.35
C ILE A 416 -2.97 -22.11 -2.64
N ASN A 417 -1.76 -21.54 -2.66
CA ASN A 417 -0.87 -21.60 -3.82
C ASN A 417 -0.45 -23.03 -4.14
N PHE A 418 -0.08 -23.82 -3.13
CA PHE A 418 0.30 -25.21 -3.32
C PHE A 418 -0.87 -26.04 -3.89
N MET A 419 -2.04 -26.00 -3.23
CA MET A 419 -3.23 -26.74 -3.65
C MET A 419 -3.65 -26.36 -5.07
N THR A 420 -3.65 -25.07 -5.39
CA THR A 420 -4.03 -24.57 -6.72
C THR A 420 -3.02 -25.01 -7.78
N ARG A 421 -1.72 -24.80 -7.56
CA ARG A 421 -0.67 -25.19 -8.52
C ARG A 421 -0.62 -26.70 -8.73
N ARG A 422 -0.76 -27.50 -7.67
CA ARG A 422 -0.84 -28.96 -7.78
C ARG A 422 -2.05 -29.39 -8.60
N SER A 423 -3.22 -28.79 -8.36
CA SER A 423 -4.43 -29.06 -9.15
C SER A 423 -4.26 -28.67 -10.62
N PHE A 424 -3.60 -27.53 -10.89
CA PHE A 424 -3.27 -27.08 -12.24
C PHE A 424 -2.36 -28.06 -12.98
N VAL A 425 -1.35 -28.63 -12.31
CA VAL A 425 -0.48 -29.66 -12.92
C VAL A 425 -1.32 -30.83 -13.42
N GLU A 426 -2.26 -31.34 -12.63
CA GLU A 426 -3.10 -32.48 -13.04
C GLU A 426 -4.01 -32.12 -14.23
N VAL A 427 -4.62 -30.93 -14.20
CA VAL A 427 -5.51 -30.47 -15.29
C VAL A 427 -4.71 -30.25 -16.58
N LEU A 428 -3.54 -29.64 -16.49
CA LEU A 428 -2.67 -29.38 -17.64
C LEU A 428 -2.11 -30.68 -18.22
N ASP A 429 -1.67 -31.61 -17.38
CA ASP A 429 -1.20 -32.92 -17.83
C ASP A 429 -2.27 -33.64 -18.64
N LYS A 430 -3.52 -33.67 -18.12
CA LYS A 430 -4.65 -34.27 -18.84
C LYS A 430 -4.97 -33.58 -20.16
N LYS A 431 -4.98 -32.24 -20.19
CA LYS A 431 -5.37 -31.48 -21.40
C LYS A 431 -4.29 -31.41 -22.47
N LEU A 432 -3.02 -31.30 -22.06
CA LEU A 432 -1.90 -31.16 -22.98
C LEU A 432 -1.46 -32.50 -23.56
N ASN A 433 -1.64 -33.60 -22.83
CA ASN A 433 -1.24 -34.93 -23.29
C ASN A 433 -2.37 -35.72 -24.01
N ASP A 434 -3.50 -35.06 -24.29
CA ASP A 434 -4.60 -35.58 -25.13
C ASP A 434 -4.39 -35.30 -26.65
N GLY A 435 -3.33 -34.53 -26.99
CA GLY A 435 -3.00 -34.12 -28.37
C GLY A 435 -1.78 -34.82 -28.98
N LYS A 436 -1.36 -34.36 -30.18
CA LYS A 436 -0.18 -34.89 -30.90
C LYS A 436 1.16 -34.50 -30.26
N ILE A 437 1.21 -33.35 -29.56
CA ILE A 437 2.40 -32.89 -28.84
C ILE A 437 2.21 -33.28 -27.38
N LYS A 438 3.14 -34.08 -26.86
CA LYS A 438 3.13 -34.49 -25.46
C LYS A 438 4.19 -33.72 -24.69
N TYR A 439 3.80 -33.19 -23.54
CA TYR A 439 4.71 -32.54 -22.60
C TYR A 439 4.97 -33.51 -21.45
N SER A 440 6.22 -33.60 -20.99
CA SER A 440 6.51 -34.40 -19.81
C SER A 440 5.84 -33.79 -18.59
N ARG A 441 5.44 -34.65 -17.66
CA ARG A 441 4.87 -34.20 -16.39
C ARG A 441 5.85 -33.33 -15.60
N ASP A 442 7.14 -33.64 -15.69
CA ASP A 442 8.22 -32.83 -15.11
C ASP A 442 8.24 -31.41 -15.68
N PHE A 443 8.10 -31.25 -17.00
CA PHE A 443 8.03 -29.92 -17.62
C PHE A 443 6.83 -29.12 -17.09
N ILE A 444 5.65 -29.76 -17.00
CA ILE A 444 4.44 -29.10 -16.49
C ILE A 444 4.60 -28.72 -15.01
N TYR A 445 5.28 -29.57 -14.23
CA TYR A 445 5.58 -29.29 -12.83
C TYR A 445 6.50 -28.07 -12.70
N HIS A 446 7.63 -28.05 -13.40
CA HIS A 446 8.55 -26.90 -13.42
C HIS A 446 7.87 -25.64 -13.93
N PHE A 447 7.05 -25.73 -14.98
CA PHE A 447 6.26 -24.60 -15.48
C PHE A 447 5.33 -23.99 -14.42
N CYS A 448 4.69 -24.82 -13.58
CA CYS A 448 3.76 -24.36 -12.56
C CYS A 448 4.43 -23.91 -11.26
N PHE A 449 5.57 -24.49 -10.90
CA PHE A 449 6.21 -24.29 -9.60
C PHE A 449 7.43 -23.36 -9.63
N ASP A 450 8.20 -23.37 -10.72
CA ASP A 450 9.44 -22.60 -10.80
C ASP A 450 9.15 -21.10 -10.94
N SER A 451 10.08 -20.28 -10.44
CA SER A 451 10.04 -18.83 -10.58
C SER A 451 10.22 -18.40 -12.04
N PRO A 452 9.78 -17.18 -12.44
CA PRO A 452 9.98 -16.68 -13.80
C PRO A 452 11.44 -16.67 -14.27
N ALA A 453 12.39 -16.48 -13.35
CA ALA A 453 13.82 -16.52 -13.63
C ALA A 453 14.33 -17.95 -13.89
N GLU A 454 13.79 -18.94 -13.17
CA GLU A 454 14.14 -20.35 -13.34
C GLU A 454 13.55 -20.94 -14.63
N ARG A 455 12.38 -20.47 -15.08
CA ARG A 455 11.76 -20.92 -16.34
C ARG A 455 12.50 -20.51 -17.61
N GLN A 456 13.44 -19.57 -17.52
CA GLN A 456 14.23 -19.07 -18.65
C GLN A 456 15.61 -19.75 -18.78
N ALA A 457 15.99 -20.56 -17.80
CA ALA A 457 17.17 -21.42 -17.85
C ALA A 457 16.84 -22.76 -18.51
#